data_AF-A0A9Q3DAG7-F1
#
_entry.id   AF-A0A9Q3DAG7-F1
#
_cell.length_a   1.000
_cell.length_b   1.000
_cell.length_c   1.000
_cell.angle_alpha   90.00
_cell.angle_beta   90.00
_cell.angle_gamma   90.00
#
_symmetry.space_group_name_H-M   'P 1'
#
loop_
_entity.id
_entity.type
_entity.pdbx_description
1 polymer ?
#
loop_
_entity_poly.entity_id
_entity_poly.type
_entity_poly.pdbx_seq_one_letter_code
_entity_poly.pdbx_strand_id
1 'polypeptide(L)'
;MLRRPLYPESLKTRKEIEKHINELLDMDVIRKIGHNEVVEIAPPVLITWHDRKSKLCGDFRALNNYKGADRYPIPWIPHALDNLAKAKYITKMDFMKGFHKNGVEPNSMKLLRIIFHMGIYEYTRMPFGIKNAPAHFQRMMGTIFQEEILECWMVIYIDDIIIYSETWEDYVQ
;
A
#
# COMPACT_ATOMS: atom_id res chain seq x y z
N MET A 1 8.25 -5.75 -21.40
CA MET A 1 7.96 -7.15 -21.00
C MET A 1 7.74 -7.18 -19.49
N LEU A 2 6.67 -7.83 -19.01
CA LEU A 2 6.30 -7.86 -17.57
C LEU A 2 7.14 -8.85 -16.74
N ARG A 3 7.91 -9.71 -17.41
CA ARG A 3 8.94 -10.55 -16.82
C ARG A 3 10.31 -9.92 -17.06
N ARG A 4 11.11 -9.81 -16.01
CA ARG A 4 12.47 -9.25 -16.03
C ARG A 4 13.43 -10.23 -15.35
N PRO A 5 14.72 -10.26 -15.75
CA PRO A 5 15.72 -11.03 -15.03
C PRO A 5 15.90 -10.46 -13.61
N LEU A 6 16.43 -11.31 -12.71
CA LEU A 6 16.81 -10.89 -11.37
C LEU A 6 17.88 -9.82 -11.42
N TYR A 7 17.81 -8.88 -10.48
CA TYR A 7 18.90 -7.93 -10.28
C TYR A 7 20.09 -8.65 -9.62
N PRO A 8 21.33 -8.30 -9.99
CA PRO A 8 22.49 -8.74 -9.23
C PRO A 8 22.41 -8.22 -7.79
N GLU A 9 22.56 -9.11 -6.82
CA GLU A 9 22.37 -8.80 -5.40
C GLU A 9 23.59 -9.20 -4.59
N SER A 10 24.02 -8.31 -3.68
CA SER A 10 25.04 -8.64 -2.69
C SER A 10 24.50 -9.64 -1.65
N LEU A 11 25.40 -10.34 -0.93
CA LEU A 11 25.00 -11.22 0.17
C LEU A 11 24.22 -10.47 1.27
N LYS A 12 24.59 -9.20 1.52
CA LYS A 12 23.86 -8.34 2.47
C LYS A 12 22.44 -8.09 1.98
N THR A 13 22.26 -7.77 0.70
CA THR A 13 20.95 -7.53 0.09
C THR A 13 20.06 -8.78 0.17
N ARG A 14 20.61 -9.96 -0.14
CA ARG A 14 19.86 -11.23 -0.08
C ARG A 14 19.32 -11.51 1.32
N LYS A 15 20.15 -11.33 2.36
CA LYS A 15 19.72 -11.51 3.75
C LYS A 15 18.57 -10.58 4.13
N GLU A 16 18.61 -9.33 3.67
CA GLU A 16 17.51 -8.39 3.90
C GLU A 16 16.25 -8.79 3.14
N ILE A 17 16.36 -9.25 1.88
CA ILE A 17 15.21 -9.76 1.12
C ILE A 17 14.57 -10.92 1.86
N GLU A 18 15.35 -11.91 2.28
CA GLU A 18 14.87 -13.06 3.05
C GLU A 18 14.14 -12.64 4.32
N LYS A 19 14.71 -11.69 5.07
CA LYS A 19 14.08 -11.14 6.27
C LYS A 19 12.70 -10.54 5.96
N HIS A 20 12.62 -9.62 4.99
CA HIS A 20 11.34 -8.97 4.63
C HIS A 20 10.32 -9.98 4.08
N ILE A 21 10.77 -10.96 3.29
CA ILE A 21 9.90 -12.01 2.75
C ILE A 21 9.32 -12.87 3.87
N ASN A 22 10.12 -13.27 4.85
CA ASN A 22 9.63 -14.05 5.98
C ASN A 22 8.60 -13.25 6.80
N GLU A 23 8.86 -11.96 7.04
CA GLU A 23 7.88 -11.08 7.70
C GLU A 23 6.55 -11.01 6.93
N LEU A 24 6.59 -10.96 5.59
CA LEU A 24 5.38 -10.95 4.76
C LEU A 24 4.67 -12.31 4.73
N LEU A 25 5.40 -13.42 4.82
CA LEU A 25 4.83 -14.77 4.95
C LEU A 25 4.13 -14.94 6.30
N ASP A 26 4.78 -14.53 7.39
CA ASP A 26 4.22 -14.61 8.74
C ASP A 26 2.94 -13.77 8.91
N MET A 27 2.77 -12.72 8.09
CA MET A 27 1.59 -11.86 8.06
C MET A 27 0.53 -12.32 7.04
N ASP A 28 0.70 -13.46 6.36
CA ASP A 28 -0.17 -13.94 5.28
C ASP A 28 -0.39 -12.91 4.15
N VAL A 29 0.61 -12.05 3.90
CA VAL A 29 0.59 -11.02 2.84
C VAL A 29 1.02 -11.57 1.49
N ILE A 30 1.88 -12.59 1.52
CA ILE A 30 2.34 -13.30 0.33
C ILE A 30 2.21 -14.81 0.51
N ARG A 31 2.11 -15.53 -0.61
CA ARG A 31 2.22 -17.00 -0.64
C ARG A 31 3.23 -17.44 -1.69
N LYS A 32 3.83 -18.62 -1.47
CA LYS A 32 4.67 -19.26 -2.48
C LYS A 32 3.80 -19.80 -3.63
N ILE A 33 4.27 -19.64 -4.86
CA ILE A 33 3.63 -20.22 -6.04
C ILE A 33 3.81 -21.74 -6.05
N GLY A 34 2.73 -22.48 -6.33
CA GLY A 34 2.74 -23.92 -6.46
C GLY A 34 3.41 -24.41 -7.75
N HIS A 35 3.87 -25.66 -7.74
CA HIS A 35 4.64 -26.27 -8.84
C HIS A 35 3.90 -26.32 -10.19
N ASN A 36 2.57 -26.36 -10.16
CA ASN A 36 1.72 -26.46 -11.36
C ASN A 36 1.18 -25.11 -11.85
N GLU A 37 1.52 -24.01 -11.17
CA GLU A 37 1.02 -22.68 -11.52
C GLU A 37 1.93 -22.02 -12.57
N VAL A 38 1.35 -21.65 -13.72
CA VAL A 38 2.07 -20.98 -14.81
C VAL A 38 2.41 -19.54 -14.40
N VAL A 39 3.68 -19.14 -14.58
CA VAL A 39 4.16 -17.79 -14.27
C VAL A 39 4.50 -16.99 -15.52
N GLU A 40 3.60 -16.07 -15.87
CA GLU A 40 3.78 -15.12 -16.98
C GLU A 40 4.41 -13.81 -16.53
N ILE A 41 4.09 -13.38 -15.31
CA ILE A 41 4.49 -12.10 -14.72
C ILE A 41 5.19 -12.41 -13.41
N ALA A 42 6.40 -11.88 -13.25
CA ALA A 42 7.16 -11.94 -12.01
C ALA A 42 8.25 -10.87 -12.06
N PRO A 43 7.92 -9.60 -11.76
CA PRO A 43 8.92 -8.57 -11.57
C PRO A 43 9.89 -8.92 -10.43
N PRO A 44 11.18 -8.62 -10.57
CA PRO A 44 12.15 -8.80 -9.50
C PRO A 44 11.86 -7.85 -8.33
N VAL A 45 12.26 -8.25 -7.14
CA VAL A 45 12.31 -7.36 -5.98
C VAL A 45 13.66 -6.64 -5.91
N LEU A 46 13.71 -5.57 -5.13
CA LEU A 46 14.94 -4.89 -4.74
C LEU A 46 14.82 -4.37 -3.31
N ILE A 47 15.97 -4.13 -2.67
CA ILE A 47 16.04 -3.44 -1.39
C ILE A 47 16.41 -1.99 -1.64
N THR A 48 15.59 -1.08 -1.10
CA THR A 48 15.94 0.33 -0.96
C THR A 48 16.39 0.59 0.47
N TRP A 49 17.36 1.49 0.63
CA TRP A 49 17.92 1.85 1.94
C TRP A 49 17.61 3.31 2.25
N HIS A 50 17.11 3.57 3.45
CA HIS A 50 16.89 4.91 3.98
C HIS A 50 17.20 4.91 5.48
N ASP A 51 18.05 5.81 5.97
CA ASP A 51 18.45 5.89 7.38
C ASP A 51 18.79 4.55 8.04
N ARG A 52 19.60 3.73 7.35
CA ARG A 52 20.00 2.37 7.76
C ARG A 52 18.86 1.35 7.85
N LYS A 53 17.62 1.72 7.52
CA LYS A 53 16.48 0.81 7.37
C LYS A 53 16.38 0.34 5.92
N SER A 54 16.17 -0.96 5.74
CA SER A 54 15.90 -1.57 4.45
C SER A 54 14.39 -1.61 4.20
N LYS A 55 13.98 -1.46 2.94
CA LYS A 55 12.60 -1.69 2.48
C LYS A 55 12.60 -2.57 1.26
N LEU A 56 11.81 -3.64 1.29
CA LEU A 56 11.55 -4.48 0.11
C LEU A 56 10.61 -3.75 -0.86
N CYS A 57 10.97 -3.72 -2.13
CA CYS A 57 10.16 -3.11 -3.18
C CYS A 57 10.07 -4.05 -4.38
N GLY A 58 8.86 -4.40 -4.83
CA GLY A 58 8.65 -5.07 -6.11
C GLY A 58 8.77 -4.09 -7.27
N ASP A 59 9.45 -4.47 -8.36
CA ASP A 59 9.54 -3.63 -9.56
C ASP A 59 8.24 -3.68 -10.40
N PHE A 60 7.18 -3.06 -9.89
CA PHE A 60 5.89 -3.00 -10.57
C PHE A 60 5.79 -1.92 -11.67
N ARG A 61 6.89 -1.28 -12.07
CA ARG A 61 6.85 -0.17 -13.06
C ARG A 61 6.20 -0.59 -14.38
N ALA A 62 6.54 -1.78 -14.88
CA ALA A 62 5.96 -2.29 -16.11
C ALA A 62 4.45 -2.56 -15.99
N LEU A 63 4.01 -3.08 -14.83
CA LEU A 63 2.59 -3.28 -14.52
C LEU A 63 1.84 -1.95 -14.41
N ASN A 64 2.44 -0.97 -13.72
CA ASN A 64 1.88 0.37 -13.52
C ASN A 64 1.72 1.16 -14.83
N ASN A 65 2.61 0.92 -15.80
CA ASN A 65 2.53 1.51 -17.14
C ASN A 65 1.48 0.81 -18.02
N TYR A 66 1.29 -0.50 -17.84
CA TYR A 66 0.27 -1.26 -18.55
C TYR A 66 -1.16 -0.91 -18.07
N LYS A 67 -1.33 -0.60 -16.78
CA LYS A 67 -2.63 -0.28 -16.19
C LYS A 67 -3.01 1.20 -16.38
N GLY A 68 -4.26 1.42 -16.78
CA GLY A 68 -4.88 2.75 -16.75
C GLY A 68 -4.87 3.32 -15.32
N ALA A 69 -4.65 4.63 -15.21
CA ALA A 69 -4.68 5.31 -13.92
C ALA A 69 -6.12 5.36 -13.39
N ASP A 70 -6.34 4.84 -12.19
CA ASP A 70 -7.59 5.07 -11.45
C ASP A 70 -7.57 6.50 -10.91
N ARG A 71 -8.43 7.37 -11.46
CA ARG A 71 -8.51 8.79 -11.09
C ARG A 71 -9.64 9.03 -10.09
N TYR A 72 -9.73 8.17 -9.07
CA TYR A 72 -10.67 8.38 -7.96
C TYR A 72 -10.40 9.74 -7.30
N PRO A 73 -11.44 10.53 -6.97
CA PRO A 73 -11.26 11.83 -6.34
C PRO A 73 -10.58 11.68 -4.98
N ILE A 74 -9.48 12.40 -4.79
CA ILE A 74 -8.81 12.57 -3.50
C ILE A 74 -9.25 13.94 -2.97
N PRO A 75 -9.45 14.11 -1.64
CA PRO A 75 -9.84 15.39 -1.09
C PRO A 75 -8.91 16.52 -1.51
N TRP A 76 -9.51 17.66 -1.83
CA TRP A 76 -8.76 18.85 -2.20
C TRP A 76 -8.14 19.46 -0.95
N ILE A 77 -6.81 19.43 -0.89
CA ILE A 77 -6.02 19.80 0.31
C ILE A 77 -6.39 21.20 0.86
N PRO A 78 -6.51 22.27 0.04
CA PRO A 78 -6.87 23.59 0.55
C PRO A 78 -8.19 23.60 1.34
N HIS A 79 -9.23 22.93 0.85
CA HIS A 79 -10.51 22.85 1.56
C HIS A 79 -10.39 22.10 2.89
N ALA A 80 -9.62 21.01 2.92
CA ALA A 80 -9.33 20.31 4.16
C ALA A 80 -8.56 21.20 5.16
N LEU A 81 -7.62 22.01 4.67
CA LEU A 81 -6.86 22.94 5.50
C LEU A 81 -7.72 24.08 6.06
N ASP A 82 -8.68 24.60 5.30
CA ASP A 82 -9.60 25.64 5.77
C ASP A 82 -10.45 25.17 6.96
N ASN A 83 -10.89 23.91 6.94
CA ASN A 83 -11.61 23.29 8.06
C ASN A 83 -10.68 23.05 9.25
N LEU A 84 -9.48 22.52 8.99
CA LEU A 84 -8.47 22.28 10.04
C LEU A 84 -7.96 23.57 10.69
N ALA A 85 -7.95 24.70 9.97
CA ALA A 85 -7.49 25.99 10.49
C ALA A 85 -8.38 26.52 11.63
N LYS A 86 -9.65 26.11 11.68
CA LYS A 86 -10.58 26.47 12.75
C LYS A 86 -10.50 25.53 13.95
N ALA A 87 -9.97 24.33 13.75
CA ALA A 87 -9.88 23.32 14.78
C ALA A 87 -8.91 23.71 15.90
N LYS A 88 -9.30 23.45 17.14
CA LYS A 88 -8.46 23.59 18.34
C LYS A 88 -7.85 22.26 18.77
N TYR A 89 -8.50 21.16 18.41
CA TYR A 89 -8.06 19.80 18.73
C TYR A 89 -7.98 19.00 17.44
N ILE A 90 -6.83 18.38 17.19
CA ILE A 90 -6.56 17.63 15.97
C ILE A 90 -5.81 16.35 16.36
N THR A 91 -6.32 15.21 15.89
CA THR A 91 -5.58 13.95 15.91
C THR A 91 -5.37 13.45 14.50
N LYS A 92 -4.13 13.03 14.24
CA LYS A 92 -3.75 12.32 13.04
C LYS A 92 -3.51 10.85 13.37
N MET A 93 -4.22 9.96 12.69
CA MET A 93 -3.99 8.52 12.72
C MET A 93 -3.41 8.08 11.39
N ASP A 94 -2.35 7.27 11.43
CA ASP A 94 -1.65 6.77 10.25
C ASP A 94 -1.90 5.26 10.08
N PHE A 95 -2.41 4.88 8.90
CA PHE A 95 -2.56 3.50 8.47
C PHE A 95 -1.31 2.97 7.76
N MET A 96 -0.09 3.21 8.24
CA MET A 96 1.20 2.74 7.68
C MET A 96 1.23 1.29 7.15
N LYS A 97 0.35 0.39 7.62
CA LYS A 97 0.20 -1.00 7.16
C LYS A 97 -1.18 -1.35 6.60
N GLY A 98 -2.03 -0.36 6.34
CA GLY A 98 -3.39 -0.50 5.85
C GLY A 98 -3.47 -1.23 4.51
N PHE A 99 -2.53 -0.98 3.59
CA PHE A 99 -2.49 -1.69 2.31
C PHE A 99 -2.37 -3.20 2.49
N HIS A 100 -1.50 -3.67 3.38
CA HIS A 100 -1.35 -5.10 3.65
C HIS A 100 -2.54 -5.75 4.36
N LYS A 101 -3.53 -4.96 4.82
CA LYS A 101 -4.81 -5.49 5.29
C LYS A 101 -5.79 -5.76 4.13
N ASN A 102 -5.64 -5.04 3.02
CA ASN A 102 -6.58 -5.13 1.90
C ASN A 102 -6.32 -6.39 1.08
N GLY A 103 -7.34 -7.25 1.00
CA GLY A 103 -7.32 -8.44 0.16
C GLY A 103 -7.17 -8.08 -1.31
N VAL A 104 -6.37 -8.86 -2.03
CA VAL A 104 -6.29 -8.81 -3.49
C VAL A 104 -7.31 -9.80 -4.05
N GLU A 105 -8.03 -9.38 -5.09
CA GLU A 105 -8.95 -10.25 -5.82
C GLU A 105 -8.17 -11.42 -6.46
N PRO A 106 -8.63 -12.69 -6.37
CA PRO A 106 -7.83 -13.85 -6.78
C PRO A 106 -7.28 -13.78 -8.21
N ASN A 107 -8.05 -13.26 -9.17
CA ASN A 107 -7.57 -13.14 -10.55
C ASN A 107 -6.51 -12.04 -10.72
N SER A 108 -6.43 -11.10 -9.79
CA SER A 108 -5.44 -10.02 -9.77
C SER A 108 -4.14 -10.42 -9.08
N MET A 109 -4.13 -11.45 -8.23
CA MET A 109 -2.93 -11.95 -7.53
C MET A 109 -1.81 -12.34 -8.51
N LYS A 110 -2.17 -12.93 -9.66
CA LYS A 110 -1.21 -13.32 -10.72
C LYS A 110 -0.45 -12.13 -11.32
N LEU A 111 -1.01 -10.93 -11.25
CA LEU A 111 -0.35 -9.70 -11.71
C LEU A 111 0.61 -9.15 -10.67
N LEU A 112 0.40 -9.51 -9.40
CA LEU A 112 1.15 -9.06 -8.23
C LEU A 112 2.13 -10.14 -7.76
N ARG A 113 2.76 -10.83 -8.71
CA ARG A 113 3.83 -11.79 -8.45
C ARG A 113 5.17 -11.08 -8.30
N ILE A 114 6.08 -11.69 -7.56
CA ILE A 114 7.45 -11.23 -7.39
C ILE A 114 8.43 -12.40 -7.48
N ILE A 115 9.64 -12.14 -7.96
CA ILE A 115 10.73 -13.12 -8.05
C ILE A 115 11.99 -12.63 -7.35
N PHE A 116 12.67 -13.55 -6.67
CA PHE A 116 13.98 -13.36 -6.05
C PHE A 116 14.72 -14.70 -5.98
N HIS A 117 15.89 -14.75 -5.35
CA HIS A 117 16.78 -15.93 -5.38
C HIS A 117 16.19 -17.21 -4.76
N MET A 118 15.11 -17.14 -3.97
CA MET A 118 14.43 -18.33 -3.42
C MET A 118 13.17 -18.76 -4.20
N GLY A 119 12.86 -18.08 -5.30
CA GLY A 119 11.74 -18.43 -6.18
C GLY A 119 10.71 -17.32 -6.34
N ILE A 120 9.48 -17.74 -6.65
CA ILE A 120 8.39 -16.86 -7.07
C ILE A 120 7.27 -16.94 -6.02
N TYR A 121 6.78 -15.77 -5.64
CA TYR A 121 5.72 -15.58 -4.66
C TYR A 121 4.67 -14.64 -5.25
N GLU A 122 3.45 -14.67 -4.73
CA GLU A 122 2.41 -13.70 -5.06
C GLU A 122 1.81 -13.05 -3.83
N TYR A 123 1.41 -11.80 -4.00
CA TYR A 123 0.71 -11.04 -2.98
C TYR A 123 -0.77 -11.44 -2.92
N THR A 124 -1.19 -11.87 -1.74
CA THR A 124 -2.60 -12.10 -1.37
C THR A 124 -3.24 -10.84 -0.81
N ARG A 125 -2.41 -9.90 -0.32
CA ARG A 125 -2.79 -8.58 0.18
C ARG A 125 -2.09 -7.48 -0.61
N MET A 126 -2.65 -6.27 -0.66
CA MET A 126 -2.15 -5.21 -1.53
C MET A 126 -0.67 -4.89 -1.23
N PRO A 127 0.25 -5.01 -2.22
CA PRO A 127 1.63 -4.59 -2.05
C PRO A 127 1.78 -3.09 -2.20
N PHE A 128 2.86 -2.56 -1.61
CA PHE A 128 3.33 -1.22 -1.93
C PHE A 128 3.82 -1.13 -3.39
N GLY A 129 3.75 0.08 -3.95
CA GLY A 129 4.28 0.38 -5.29
C GLY A 129 3.30 0.14 -6.43
N ILE A 130 2.06 -0.25 -6.15
CA ILE A 130 1.00 -0.34 -7.16
C ILE A 130 0.33 1.01 -7.36
N LYS A 131 0.31 1.49 -8.60
CA LYS A 131 -0.17 2.82 -8.99
C LYS A 131 -1.60 3.12 -8.53
N ASN A 132 -2.50 2.14 -8.59
CA ASN A 132 -3.91 2.32 -8.27
C ASN A 132 -4.25 1.97 -6.81
N ALA A 133 -3.27 1.54 -6.00
CA ALA A 133 -3.51 1.22 -4.60
C ALA A 133 -4.03 2.42 -3.78
N PRO A 134 -3.46 3.64 -3.90
CA PRO A 134 -3.96 4.81 -3.18
C PRO A 134 -5.40 5.18 -3.53
N ALA A 135 -5.76 5.13 -4.82
CA ALA A 135 -7.12 5.42 -5.28
C ALA A 135 -8.13 4.40 -4.74
N HIS A 136 -7.76 3.12 -4.73
CA HIS A 136 -8.59 2.07 -4.14
C HIS A 136 -8.78 2.27 -2.64
N PHE A 137 -7.70 2.61 -1.92
CA PHE A 137 -7.75 2.85 -0.48
C PHE A 137 -8.61 4.08 -0.14
N GLN A 138 -8.44 5.18 -0.88
CA GLN A 138 -9.26 6.38 -0.74
C GLN A 138 -10.75 6.08 -0.96
N ARG A 139 -11.08 5.27 -1.98
CA ARG A 139 -12.47 4.84 -2.25
C ARG A 139 -13.04 4.02 -1.10
N MET A 140 -12.28 3.05 -0.62
CA MET A 140 -12.68 2.20 0.49
C MET A 140 -12.96 3.04 1.74
N MET A 141 -12.01 3.87 2.13
CA MET A 141 -12.15 4.71 3.33
C MET A 141 -13.26 5.75 3.20
N GLY A 142 -13.41 6.37 2.03
CA GLY A 142 -14.52 7.30 1.77
C GLY A 142 -15.89 6.64 1.77
N THR A 143 -15.97 5.32 1.57
CA THR A 143 -17.21 4.56 1.71
C THR A 143 -17.47 4.19 3.18
N ILE A 144 -16.43 3.83 3.93
CA ILE A 144 -16.53 3.44 5.35
C ILE A 144 -16.90 4.63 6.23
N PHE A 145 -16.22 5.77 6.02
CA PHE A 145 -16.36 6.98 6.85
C PHE A 145 -17.16 8.08 6.14
N GLN A 146 -18.16 7.68 5.36
CA GLN A 146 -18.90 8.61 4.53
C GLN A 146 -19.62 9.67 5.36
N GLU A 147 -20.22 9.27 6.49
CA GLU A 147 -21.01 10.16 7.35
C GLU A 147 -20.10 11.19 8.03
N GLU A 148 -18.98 10.75 8.60
CA GLU A 148 -18.02 11.57 9.32
C GLU A 148 -17.33 12.61 8.42
N ILE A 149 -17.11 12.25 7.15
CA ILE A 149 -16.59 13.18 6.14
C ILE A 149 -17.65 14.22 5.78
N LEU A 150 -18.92 13.81 5.63
CA LEU A 150 -20.02 14.73 5.30
C LEU A 150 -20.34 15.70 6.44
N GLU A 151 -20.18 15.28 7.68
CA GLU A 151 -20.34 16.10 8.87
C GLU A 151 -19.15 17.05 9.15
N CYS A 152 -18.11 17.01 8.30
CA CYS A 152 -16.98 17.94 8.33
C CYS A 152 -16.15 17.93 9.63
N TRP A 153 -16.05 16.79 10.32
CA TRP A 153 -15.15 16.61 11.47
C TRP A 153 -14.06 15.56 11.24
N MET A 154 -14.11 14.87 10.10
CA MET A 154 -13.06 13.94 9.65
C MET A 154 -12.59 14.27 8.23
N VAL A 155 -11.28 14.17 8.00
CA VAL A 155 -10.65 14.20 6.67
C VAL A 155 -9.82 12.94 6.48
N ILE A 156 -10.00 12.29 5.33
CA ILE A 156 -9.22 11.11 4.96
C ILE A 156 -8.38 11.42 3.74
N TYR A 157 -7.06 11.30 3.87
CA TYR A 157 -6.11 11.49 2.78
C TYR A 157 -5.24 10.26 2.62
N ILE A 158 -5.59 9.40 1.67
CA ILE A 158 -4.94 8.10 1.43
C ILE A 158 -4.84 7.32 2.76
N ASP A 159 -3.65 7.23 3.36
CA ASP A 159 -3.39 6.45 4.58
C ASP A 159 -3.59 7.28 5.88
N ASP A 160 -3.82 8.58 5.75
CA ASP A 160 -3.98 9.49 6.88
C ASP A 160 -5.46 9.72 7.18
N ILE A 161 -5.87 9.45 8.42
CA ILE A 161 -7.16 9.89 8.96
C ILE A 161 -6.90 11.04 9.92
N ILE A 162 -7.56 12.16 9.68
CA ILE A 162 -7.46 13.37 10.49
C ILE A 162 -8.83 13.64 11.11
N ILE A 163 -8.90 13.63 12.44
CA ILE A 163 -10.08 13.97 13.22
C ILE A 163 -9.83 15.33 13.86
N TYR A 164 -10.82 16.22 13.84
CA TYR A 164 -10.65 17.57 14.36
C TYR A 164 -11.94 18.18 14.90
N SER A 165 -11.80 19.09 15.87
CA SER A 165 -12.93 19.82 16.47
C SER A 165 -12.52 21.20 16.99
N GLU A 166 -13.50 22.08 17.23
CA GLU A 166 -13.29 23.41 17.83
C GLU A 166 -13.43 23.42 19.36
N THR A 167 -14.09 22.42 19.94
CA THR A 167 -14.34 22.26 21.39
C THR A 167 -13.77 20.92 21.89
N TRP A 168 -13.47 20.85 23.18
CA TRP A 168 -12.95 19.61 23.77
C TRP A 168 -14.05 18.57 23.95
N GLU A 169 -15.26 19.03 24.22
CA GLU A 169 -16.45 18.21 24.43
C GLU A 169 -16.78 17.40 23.18
N ASP A 170 -16.81 18.04 22.01
CA ASP A 170 -17.05 17.36 20.73
C ASP A 170 -15.88 16.44 20.35
N TYR A 171 -14.66 16.75 20.81
CA TYR A 171 -13.46 15.98 20.50
C TYR A 171 -13.42 14.60 21.17
N VAL A 172 -13.98 14.50 22.38
CA VAL A 172 -13.90 13.30 23.22
C VAL A 172 -15.10 12.37 23.09
N GLN A 173 -16.16 12.84 22.42
CA GLN A 173 -17.38 12.07 22.16
C GLN A 173 -17.18 11.06 21.03
#